data_AF-A0A3R7JWT8-F1
#
_entry.id   AF-A0A3R7JWT8-F1
#
_cell.length_a   1.000
_cell.length_b   1.000
_cell.length_c   1.000
_cell.angle_alpha   90.00
_cell.angle_beta   90.00
_cell.angle_gamma   90.00
#
_symmetry.space_group_name_H-M   'P 1'
#
loop_
_entity.id
_entity.type
_entity.pdbx_description
1 polymer ?
#
loop_
_entity_poly.entity_id
_entity_poly.type
_entity_poly.pdbx_seq_one_letter_code
_entity_poly.pdbx_strand_id
1 'polypeptide(L)'
;MTAIAPGRAWVPKLAIFKKGRRHDWVNVVVWLNDPAAEKPIMLGVSPSSYVSSYSKYTPPPVDGLNGMSCMINYLSNPYDHGYHTVDTTRNRGGEFQDLVMWEQLTDAARISLNETAFGETAQVPFIDENFVANLEKAWPY
;
A
#
# COMPACT_ATOMS: atom_id res chain seq x y z
N MET A 1 -27.06 -34.06 -49.75
CA MET A 1 -25.93 -33.13 -49.48
C MET A 1 -26.40 -32.12 -48.46
N THR A 2 -26.10 -32.35 -47.19
CA THR A 2 -26.44 -31.44 -46.11
C THR A 2 -25.13 -31.10 -45.42
N ALA A 3 -24.57 -29.93 -45.76
CA ALA A 3 -23.38 -29.41 -45.09
C ALA A 3 -23.85 -28.52 -43.94
N ILE A 4 -23.67 -29.00 -42.71
CA ILE A 4 -23.76 -28.20 -41.50
C ILE A 4 -22.43 -27.44 -41.40
N ALA A 5 -22.45 -26.14 -41.65
CA ALA A 5 -21.30 -25.27 -41.37
C ALA A 5 -21.25 -24.99 -39.86
N PRO A 6 -20.12 -25.20 -39.17
CA PRO A 6 -20.00 -24.82 -37.77
C PRO A 6 -19.90 -23.29 -37.70
N GLY A 7 -20.93 -22.68 -37.12
CA GLY A 7 -20.91 -21.25 -36.80
C GLY A 7 -19.73 -20.94 -35.89
N ARG A 8 -18.84 -20.06 -36.35
CA ARG A 8 -17.89 -19.38 -35.45
C ARG A 8 -18.70 -18.52 -34.50
N ALA A 9 -18.88 -19.02 -33.28
CA ALA A 9 -19.34 -18.20 -32.17
C ALA A 9 -18.26 -17.14 -31.91
N TRP A 10 -18.58 -15.89 -32.21
CA TRP A 10 -17.84 -14.76 -31.67
C TRP A 10 -18.09 -14.75 -30.17
N VAL A 11 -17.13 -15.24 -29.39
CA VAL A 11 -17.06 -14.92 -27.96
C VAL A 11 -16.46 -13.52 -27.90
N PRO A 12 -17.22 -12.46 -27.56
CA PRO A 12 -16.58 -11.19 -27.30
C PRO A 12 -15.64 -11.43 -26.12
N LYS A 13 -14.33 -11.32 -26.37
CA LYS A 13 -13.38 -11.08 -25.29
C LYS A 13 -13.89 -9.81 -24.62
N LEU A 14 -14.49 -9.94 -23.44
CA LEU A 14 -14.74 -8.81 -22.57
C LEU A 14 -13.40 -8.10 -22.42
N ALA A 15 -13.23 -7.00 -23.15
CA ALA A 15 -12.17 -6.05 -22.90
C ALA A 15 -12.53 -5.43 -21.56
N ILE A 16 -12.10 -6.07 -20.47
CA ILE A 16 -12.18 -5.49 -19.14
C ILE A 16 -11.16 -4.37 -19.17
N PHE A 17 -11.60 -3.17 -19.55
CA PHE A 17 -10.83 -1.95 -19.36
C PHE A 17 -10.64 -1.81 -17.85
N LYS A 18 -9.45 -2.17 -17.36
CA LYS A 18 -9.07 -1.85 -15.99
C LYS A 18 -8.96 -0.34 -15.91
N LYS A 19 -9.93 0.30 -15.26
CA LYS A 19 -9.80 1.70 -14.84
C LYS A 19 -8.64 1.76 -13.85
N GLY A 20 -7.72 2.69 -14.05
CA GLY A 20 -6.56 2.91 -13.19
C GLY A 20 -6.26 4.39 -13.08
N ARG A 21 -5.41 4.76 -12.14
CA ARG A 21 -4.94 6.14 -11.96
C ARG A 21 -3.44 6.22 -12.26
N ARG A 22 -2.97 7.43 -12.61
CA ARG A 22 -1.57 7.66 -13.02
C ARG A 22 -0.58 7.48 -11.87
N HIS A 23 -0.96 7.90 -10.68
CA HIS A 23 -0.12 7.90 -9.49
C HIS A 23 -0.77 7.06 -8.40
N ASP A 24 0.07 6.48 -7.56
CA ASP A 24 -0.32 5.68 -6.39
C ASP A 24 0.70 5.93 -5.28
N TRP A 25 0.20 6.10 -4.06
CA TRP A 25 1.00 6.27 -2.86
C TRP A 25 0.44 5.34 -1.80
N VAL A 26 1.29 4.45 -1.30
CA VAL A 26 0.97 3.51 -0.23
C VAL A 26 1.96 3.66 0.91
N ASN A 27 1.54 3.35 2.13
CA ASN A 27 2.42 3.37 3.29
C ASN A 27 2.04 2.30 4.30
N VAL A 28 2.93 2.06 5.25
CA VAL A 28 2.69 1.17 6.38
C VAL A 28 3.18 1.88 7.63
N VAL A 29 2.33 1.97 8.64
CA VAL A 29 2.71 2.48 9.97
C VAL A 29 3.09 1.31 10.87
N VAL A 30 4.28 1.36 11.44
CA VAL A 30 4.77 0.36 12.39
C VAL A 30 4.80 0.99 13.77
N TRP A 31 4.06 0.40 14.72
CA TRP A 31 3.95 0.89 16.09
C TRP A 31 4.93 0.11 16.98
N LEU A 32 5.85 0.84 17.61
CA LEU A 32 6.86 0.29 18.52
C LEU A 32 6.56 0.73 19.96
N ASN A 33 7.02 -0.04 20.93
CA ASN A 33 6.95 0.37 22.35
C ASN A 33 7.92 1.52 22.65
N ASP A 34 9.17 1.38 22.23
CA ASP A 34 10.24 2.33 22.43
C ASP A 34 11.30 2.12 21.34
N PRO A 35 11.49 3.07 20.42
CA PRO A 35 12.52 2.97 19.39
C PRO A 35 13.94 3.08 19.94
N ALA A 36 14.14 3.58 21.17
CA ALA A 36 15.45 3.70 21.81
C ALA A 36 15.88 2.45 22.59
N ALA A 37 14.99 1.46 22.75
CA ALA A 37 15.30 0.21 23.41
C ALA A 37 16.33 -0.62 22.61
N GLU A 38 17.17 -1.41 23.30
CA GLU A 38 18.13 -2.31 22.63
C GLU A 38 17.42 -3.33 21.72
N LYS A 39 16.22 -3.76 22.12
CA LYS A 39 15.36 -4.66 21.35
C LYS A 39 13.93 -4.11 21.34
N PRO A 40 13.61 -3.20 20.40
CA PRO A 40 12.27 -2.66 20.25
C PRO A 40 11.26 -3.78 19.97
N ILE A 41 10.06 -3.65 20.54
CA ILE A 41 8.96 -4.60 20.36
C ILE A 41 7.94 -3.94 19.43
N MET A 42 7.63 -4.64 18.34
CA MET A 42 6.53 -4.24 17.46
C MET A 42 5.19 -4.54 18.13
N LEU A 43 4.48 -3.47 18.47
CA LEU A 43 3.17 -3.51 19.13
C LEU A 43 2.04 -3.69 18.12
N GLY A 44 2.18 -3.12 16.93
CA GLY A 44 1.19 -3.21 15.87
C GLY A 44 1.73 -2.80 14.51
N VAL A 45 0.99 -3.17 13.47
CA VAL A 45 1.26 -2.75 12.10
C VAL A 45 -0.04 -2.33 11.42
N SER A 46 0.02 -1.24 10.66
CA SER A 46 -1.13 -0.62 10.03
C SER A 46 -0.82 -0.29 8.57
N PRO A 47 -1.00 -1.24 7.65
CA PRO A 47 -0.79 -0.99 6.23
C PRO A 47 -1.96 -0.19 5.64
N SER A 48 -1.65 0.76 4.77
CA SER A 48 -2.65 1.58 4.09
C SER A 48 -3.48 0.74 3.14
N SER A 49 -4.80 0.88 3.24
CA SER A 49 -5.76 0.24 2.37
C SER A 49 -6.66 1.30 1.78
N TYR A 50 -6.92 1.21 0.48
CA TYR A 50 -7.66 2.23 -0.26
C TYR A 50 -7.02 3.63 -0.11
N VAL A 51 -7.68 4.65 -0.66
CA VAL A 51 -7.16 6.02 -0.75
C VAL A 51 -6.63 6.59 0.58
N SER A 52 -7.24 6.25 1.72
CA SER A 52 -6.83 6.82 3.02
C SER A 52 -7.20 6.01 4.26
N SER A 53 -7.63 4.76 4.13
CA SER A 53 -7.91 3.89 5.28
C SER A 53 -6.73 2.99 5.61
N TYR A 54 -6.83 2.26 6.72
CA TYR A 54 -5.77 1.38 7.21
C TYR A 54 -6.37 0.08 7.71
N SER A 55 -5.77 -1.05 7.31
CA SER A 55 -5.89 -2.27 8.08
C SER A 55 -5.09 -2.11 9.37
N LYS A 56 -5.51 -2.74 10.46
CA LYS A 56 -4.92 -2.55 11.78
C LYS A 56 -4.71 -3.90 12.44
N TYR A 57 -3.47 -4.23 12.77
CA TYR A 57 -3.11 -5.50 13.38
C TYR A 57 -2.35 -5.30 14.70
N THR A 58 -2.98 -5.70 15.80
CA THR A 58 -2.43 -5.63 17.16
C THR A 58 -2.74 -6.92 17.94
N PRO A 59 -1.73 -7.74 18.28
CA PRO A 59 -0.33 -7.66 17.83
C PRO A 59 -0.19 -7.91 16.31
N PRO A 60 0.97 -7.63 15.70
CA PRO A 60 1.23 -7.98 14.31
C PRO A 60 1.08 -9.50 14.09
N PRO A 61 0.61 -9.96 12.92
CA PRO A 61 0.50 -11.38 12.63
C PRO A 61 1.91 -12.01 12.60
N VAL A 62 2.14 -13.01 13.45
CA VAL A 62 3.46 -13.65 13.60
C VAL A 62 3.95 -14.28 12.28
N ASP A 63 3.04 -14.83 11.49
CA ASP A 63 3.31 -15.38 10.17
C ASP A 63 3.50 -14.32 9.08
N GLY A 64 3.25 -13.06 9.39
CA GLY A 64 3.54 -11.88 8.58
C GLY A 64 4.85 -11.17 8.95
N LEU A 65 5.68 -11.77 9.80
CA LEU A 65 6.98 -11.22 10.22
C LEU A 65 8.15 -12.08 9.73
N ASN A 66 9.23 -11.42 9.32
CA ASN A 66 10.55 -12.03 9.11
C ASN A 66 11.55 -11.35 10.06
N GLY A 67 11.79 -11.98 11.21
CA GLY A 67 12.52 -11.33 12.31
C GLY A 67 11.74 -10.13 12.85
N MET A 68 12.33 -8.93 12.79
CA MET A 68 11.70 -7.67 13.19
C MET A 68 11.06 -6.91 12.02
N SER A 69 11.09 -7.48 10.81
CA SER A 69 10.54 -6.84 9.61
C SER A 69 9.15 -7.37 9.31
N CYS A 70 8.19 -6.48 9.07
CA CYS A 70 6.88 -6.86 8.57
C CYS A 70 6.97 -7.17 7.07
N MET A 71 6.40 -8.30 6.66
CA MET A 71 6.28 -8.68 5.26
C MET A 71 5.01 -8.07 4.68
N ILE A 72 5.17 -7.22 3.68
CA ILE A 72 4.10 -6.44 3.07
C ILE A 72 3.94 -6.84 1.60
N ASN A 73 2.69 -7.00 1.16
CA ASN A 73 2.36 -7.25 -0.22
C ASN A 73 1.62 -6.06 -0.83
N TYR A 74 1.95 -5.73 -2.08
CA TYR A 74 1.23 -4.73 -2.87
C TYR A 74 0.21 -5.43 -3.76
N LEU A 75 -1.07 -5.22 -3.46
CA LEU A 75 -2.18 -5.98 -3.99
C LEU A 75 -2.99 -5.17 -5.00
N SER A 76 -3.39 -5.82 -6.08
CA SER A 76 -4.38 -5.30 -7.04
C SER A 76 -5.58 -6.24 -7.05
N ASN A 77 -6.74 -5.74 -6.61
CA ASN A 77 -7.99 -6.49 -6.66
C ASN A 77 -8.90 -5.89 -7.75
N PRO A 78 -9.50 -6.71 -8.64
CA PRO A 78 -10.51 -6.24 -9.61
C PRO A 78 -11.68 -5.46 -8.98
N TYR A 79 -11.99 -5.71 -7.71
CA TYR A 79 -13.06 -5.04 -6.97
C TYR A 79 -12.65 -3.70 -6.33
N ASP A 80 -11.35 -3.39 -6.25
CA ASP A 80 -10.86 -2.16 -5.62
C ASP A 80 -10.89 -0.96 -6.58
N HIS A 81 -11.77 -0.97 -7.58
CA HIS A 81 -12.04 0.14 -8.49
C HIS A 81 -10.79 0.77 -9.16
N GLY A 82 -9.70 -0.02 -9.30
CA GLY A 82 -8.44 0.44 -9.89
C GLY A 82 -7.42 1.00 -8.90
N TYR A 83 -7.66 0.89 -7.59
CA TYR A 83 -6.67 1.20 -6.55
C TYR A 83 -5.88 -0.05 -6.17
N HIS A 84 -4.66 0.18 -5.70
CA HIS A 84 -3.90 -0.85 -5.01
C HIS A 84 -4.02 -0.66 -3.50
N THR A 85 -3.77 -1.75 -2.79
CA THR A 85 -3.71 -1.76 -1.33
C THR A 85 -2.43 -2.44 -0.91
N VAL A 86 -1.93 -2.12 0.27
CA VAL A 86 -0.90 -2.91 0.91
C VAL A 86 -1.49 -3.67 2.08
N ASP A 87 -1.02 -4.89 2.28
CA ASP A 87 -1.42 -5.70 3.42
C ASP A 87 -0.27 -6.60 3.89
N THR A 88 -0.37 -7.05 5.14
CA THR A 88 0.55 -8.06 5.68
C THR A 88 0.40 -9.35 4.90
N THR A 89 1.50 -10.08 4.72
CA THR A 89 1.47 -11.34 3.96
C THR A 89 2.24 -12.46 4.63
N ARG A 90 1.73 -13.68 4.46
CA ARG A 90 2.38 -14.93 4.87
C ARG A 90 3.31 -15.48 3.80
N ASN A 91 3.24 -14.91 2.59
CA ASN A 91 4.10 -15.32 1.49
C ASN A 91 5.51 -14.84 1.78
N ARG A 92 6.41 -15.79 2.05
CA ARG A 92 7.81 -15.47 2.34
C ARG A 92 8.46 -14.82 1.13
N GLY A 93 9.28 -13.82 1.40
CA GLY A 93 10.00 -13.05 0.38
C GLY A 93 9.79 -11.56 0.59
N GLY A 94 9.73 -10.82 -0.52
CA GLY A 94 9.85 -9.38 -0.52
C GLY A 94 11.30 -8.94 -0.64
N GLU A 95 11.47 -7.68 -1.01
CA GLU A 95 12.78 -7.05 -1.18
C GLU A 95 12.82 -5.82 -0.28
N PHE A 96 14.00 -5.48 0.20
CA PHE A 96 14.23 -4.18 0.83
C PHE A 96 14.52 -3.14 -0.25
N GLN A 97 14.09 -1.91 -0.01
CA GLN A 97 14.43 -0.75 -0.82
C GLN A 97 15.37 0.15 -0.02
N ASP A 98 16.15 0.97 -0.71
CA ASP A 98 16.95 2.00 -0.07
C ASP A 98 16.04 3.00 0.64
N LEU A 99 16.20 3.10 1.95
CA LEU A 99 15.41 4.00 2.78
C LEU A 99 16.02 5.39 2.78
N VAL A 100 15.21 6.40 2.45
CA VAL A 100 15.49 7.81 2.71
C VAL A 100 14.43 8.36 3.66
N MET A 101 14.85 8.88 4.80
CA MET A 101 13.94 9.49 5.79
C MET A 101 13.55 10.90 5.36
N TRP A 102 12.38 11.37 5.81
CA TRP A 102 11.89 12.72 5.47
C TRP A 102 12.91 13.81 5.81
N GLU A 103 13.56 13.69 6.96
CA GLU A 103 14.58 14.61 7.47
C GLU A 103 15.90 14.52 6.70
N GLN A 104 16.11 13.46 5.91
CA GLN A 104 17.29 13.29 5.06
C GLN A 104 17.09 13.86 3.65
N LEU A 105 15.86 14.19 3.26
CA LEU A 105 15.58 14.79 1.96
C LEU A 105 16.09 16.23 1.89
N THR A 106 16.48 16.66 0.69
CA THR A 106 16.78 18.07 0.44
C THR A 106 15.52 18.92 0.58
N ASP A 107 15.68 20.20 0.89
CA ASP A 107 14.56 21.15 0.97
C ASP A 107 13.74 21.16 -0.33
N ALA A 108 14.42 21.12 -1.49
CA ALA A 108 13.75 21.05 -2.79
C ALA A 108 12.87 19.80 -2.96
N ALA A 109 13.32 18.64 -2.47
CA ALA A 109 12.51 17.42 -2.51
C ALA A 109 11.32 17.50 -1.56
N ARG A 110 11.50 18.02 -0.34
CA ARG A 110 10.40 18.22 0.62
C ARG A 110 9.35 19.20 0.11
N ILE A 111 9.77 20.32 -0.48
CA ILE A 111 8.86 21.29 -1.12
C ILE A 111 8.11 20.62 -2.28
N SER A 112 8.82 19.89 -3.15
CA SER A 112 8.19 19.22 -4.29
C SER A 112 7.13 18.20 -3.84
N LEU A 113 7.40 17.42 -2.80
CA LEU A 113 6.44 16.44 -2.28
C LEU A 113 5.22 17.09 -1.61
N ASN A 114 5.41 18.23 -0.94
CA ASN A 114 4.30 18.99 -0.35
C ASN A 114 3.42 19.67 -1.41
N GLU A 115 4.01 20.22 -2.47
CA GLU A 115 3.29 21.09 -3.42
C GLU A 115 2.77 20.36 -4.67
N THR A 116 3.36 19.21 -5.02
CA THR A 116 3.00 18.51 -6.27
C THR A 116 1.64 17.84 -6.17
N ALA A 117 0.76 18.17 -7.12
CA ALA A 117 -0.51 17.47 -7.28
C ALA A 117 -0.34 16.12 -7.99
N PHE A 118 -0.28 15.04 -7.20
CA PHE A 118 -0.30 13.65 -7.72
C PHE A 118 -1.72 13.14 -8.06
N GLY A 119 -2.72 14.02 -7.95
CA GLY A 119 -4.13 13.71 -8.17
C GLY A 119 -4.89 13.43 -6.88
N GLU A 120 -6.21 13.53 -6.94
CA GLU A 120 -7.10 13.58 -5.75
C GLU A 120 -6.94 12.39 -4.79
N THR A 121 -6.53 11.23 -5.30
CA THR A 121 -6.50 9.98 -4.54
C THR A 121 -5.10 9.39 -4.35
N ALA A 122 -4.06 10.14 -4.72
CA ALA A 122 -2.67 9.72 -4.53
C ALA A 122 -1.97 10.77 -3.66
N GLN A 123 -2.45 10.91 -2.43
CA GLN A 123 -1.93 11.87 -1.47
C GLN A 123 -0.61 11.33 -0.88
N VAL A 124 0.43 12.17 -0.81
CA VAL A 124 1.70 11.76 -0.21
C VAL A 124 1.48 11.58 1.30
N PRO A 125 1.74 10.39 1.89
CA PRO A 125 1.20 10.08 3.20
C PRO A 125 2.02 10.64 4.37
N PHE A 126 3.28 11.00 4.12
CA PHE A 126 4.26 11.38 5.15
C PHE A 126 4.66 12.87 5.10
N ILE A 127 3.98 13.68 4.29
CA ILE A 127 4.19 15.13 4.29
C ILE A 127 3.54 15.80 5.49
N ASP A 128 3.96 17.02 5.81
CA ASP A 128 3.53 17.75 7.01
C ASP A 128 2.00 17.87 7.14
N GLU A 129 1.30 18.11 6.02
CA GLU A 129 -0.17 18.22 5.99
C GLU A 129 -0.88 16.90 6.33
N ASN A 130 -0.31 15.76 5.93
CA ASN A 130 -0.98 14.45 5.99
C ASN A 130 -0.47 13.56 7.11
N PHE A 131 0.75 13.78 7.61
CA PHE A 131 1.45 12.84 8.48
C PHE A 131 0.67 12.54 9.77
N VAL A 132 0.33 13.58 10.54
CA VAL A 132 -0.38 13.40 11.82
C VAL A 132 -1.77 12.79 11.60
N ALA A 133 -2.52 13.28 10.61
CA ALA A 133 -3.85 12.76 10.30
C ALA A 133 -3.81 11.28 9.88
N ASN A 134 -2.75 10.86 9.18
CA ASN A 134 -2.55 9.46 8.81
C ASN A 134 -2.14 8.61 10.00
N LEU A 135 -1.31 9.11 10.92
CA LEU A 135 -1.00 8.42 12.16
C LEU A 135 -2.26 8.17 13.00
N GLU A 136 -3.14 9.17 13.13
CA GLU A 136 -4.41 9.03 13.84
C GLU A 136 -5.32 7.98 13.18
N LYS A 137 -5.43 7.99 11.85
CA LYS A 137 -6.20 6.98 11.12
C LYS A 137 -5.61 5.59 11.27
N ALA A 138 -4.29 5.47 11.29
CA ALA A 138 -3.56 4.21 11.42
C ALA A 138 -3.55 3.68 12.86
N TRP A 139 -3.82 4.52 13.87
CA TRP A 139 -3.73 4.12 15.27
C TRP A 139 -4.64 2.91 15.59
N PRO A 140 -4.09 1.80 16.12
CA PRO A 140 -4.80 0.54 16.26
C PRO A 140 -5.31 0.25 17.68
N TYR A 141 -5.35 1.26 18.57
CA TYR A 141 -5.80 1.15 19.96
C TYR A 141 -6.92 2.14 20.30
#